data_AF-A0A1V2LDZ7-F1
#
_entry.id   AF-A0A1V2LDZ7-F1
#
_cell.length_a   1.000
_cell.length_b   1.000
_cell.length_c   1.000
_cell.angle_alpha   90.00
_cell.angle_beta   90.00
_cell.angle_gamma   90.00
#
_symmetry.space_group_name_H-M   'P 1'
#
loop_
_entity.id
_entity.type
_entity.pdbx_description
1 polymer ?
#
loop_
_entity_poly.entity_id
_entity_poly.type
_entity_poly.pdbx_seq_one_letter_code
_entity_poly.pdbx_strand_id
1 'polypeptide(L)'
;MNSHALHLYSSRARIPHTLQSTAHLFSVLLIMNDDSSSDTSRLSASMALIRFVNGLLDPGQQSQYAIPLQVLAKKISLPSVFVEFRHAATHEGMPSFEMCERCTLGALEWLYSHYWNDIEAKIDVGDDEAEQERLKQVEKKEVDQLVTLWKQYRRVRRRDINKVVKPGDTTEIGREYWGCVHVLESKMTHENEWWKLTYEVMVQRISSAKASFEQLKKLYEPLINYSISNLQDEFIISLIDTFVRDVL
;
A
#
# COMPACT_ATOMS: atom_id res chain seq x y z
N MET A 1 9.26 7.86 -9.56
CA MET A 1 10.71 7.53 -9.73
C MET A 1 11.53 8.81 -9.62
N ASN A 2 12.53 8.85 -8.73
CA ASN A 2 13.43 10.00 -8.62
C ASN A 2 14.34 10.07 -9.86
N SER A 3 14.28 11.17 -10.62
CA SER A 3 15.14 11.45 -11.79
C SER A 3 16.63 11.25 -11.48
N HIS A 4 17.03 11.58 -10.25
CA HIS A 4 18.40 11.47 -9.76
C HIS A 4 18.90 10.02 -9.69
N ALA A 5 18.03 9.07 -9.32
CA ALA A 5 18.40 7.66 -9.29
C ALA A 5 18.71 7.15 -10.71
N LEU A 6 17.93 7.58 -11.69
CA LEU A 6 18.09 7.16 -13.09
C LEU A 6 19.37 7.71 -13.72
N HIS A 7 19.75 8.95 -13.39
CA HIS A 7 21.05 9.53 -13.77
C HIS A 7 22.24 8.75 -13.19
N LEU A 8 22.12 8.28 -11.94
CA LEU A 8 23.15 7.45 -11.29
C LEU A 8 23.26 6.05 -11.91
N TYR A 9 22.17 5.50 -12.43
CA TYR A 9 22.21 4.24 -13.19
C TYR A 9 22.76 4.45 -14.60
N SER A 10 22.51 5.60 -15.23
CA SER A 10 22.94 5.87 -16.61
C SER A 10 24.45 6.02 -16.74
N SER A 11 25.13 6.38 -15.65
CA SER A 11 26.60 6.47 -15.61
C SER A 11 27.27 5.10 -15.48
N ARG A 12 26.51 4.06 -15.10
CA ARG A 12 27.02 2.71 -14.80
C ARG A 12 26.66 1.66 -15.85
N ALA A 13 25.57 1.84 -16.59
CA ALA A 13 25.13 0.90 -17.62
C ALA A 13 24.31 1.59 -18.72
N ARG A 14 24.21 0.93 -19.88
CA ARG A 14 23.34 1.38 -20.98
C ARG A 14 21.88 1.14 -20.59
N ILE A 15 21.16 2.22 -20.32
CA ILE A 15 19.74 2.16 -19.92
C ILE A 15 18.85 1.98 -21.16
N PRO A 16 17.76 1.18 -21.08
CA PRO A 16 16.74 1.12 -22.12
C PRO A 16 16.19 2.50 -22.49
N HIS A 17 15.96 2.73 -23.78
CA HIS A 17 15.47 4.04 -24.26
C HIS A 17 14.10 4.41 -23.65
N THR A 18 13.22 3.43 -23.46
CA THR A 18 11.91 3.62 -22.82
C THR A 18 12.05 4.20 -21.41
N LEU A 19 12.99 3.68 -20.63
CA LEU A 19 13.27 4.16 -19.27
C LEU A 19 13.82 5.60 -19.24
N GLN A 20 14.72 5.93 -20.17
CA GLN A 20 15.23 7.30 -20.33
C GLN A 20 14.13 8.26 -20.76
N SER A 21 13.28 7.86 -21.71
CA SER A 21 12.15 8.66 -22.19
C SER A 21 11.13 8.92 -21.08
N THR A 22 10.79 7.91 -20.27
CA THR A 22 9.95 8.09 -19.07
C THR A 22 10.55 9.15 -18.13
N ALA A 23 11.85 9.08 -17.85
CA ALA A 23 12.51 10.04 -16.96
C ALA A 23 12.52 11.48 -17.50
N HIS A 24 12.76 11.65 -18.81
CA HIS A 24 12.71 12.96 -19.45
C HIS A 24 11.30 13.55 -19.43
N LEU A 25 10.27 12.75 -19.75
CA LEU A 25 8.88 13.19 -19.77
C LEU A 25 8.39 13.60 -18.37
N PHE A 26 8.74 12.84 -17.32
CA PHE A 26 8.43 13.23 -15.94
C PHE A 26 9.14 14.53 -15.53
N SER A 27 10.42 14.66 -15.87
CA SER A 27 11.19 15.89 -15.57
C SER A 27 10.57 17.11 -16.21
N VAL A 28 10.13 16.99 -17.47
CA VAL A 28 9.41 18.04 -18.18
C VAL A 28 8.08 18.36 -17.49
N LEU A 29 7.30 17.36 -17.09
CA LEU A 29 6.01 17.58 -16.44
C LEU A 29 6.17 18.39 -15.13
N LEU A 30 7.23 18.13 -14.36
CA LEU A 30 7.58 18.92 -13.17
C LEU A 30 7.91 20.38 -13.54
N ILE A 31 8.74 20.59 -14.57
CA ILE A 31 9.09 21.94 -15.05
C ILE A 31 7.84 22.69 -15.53
N MET A 32 6.92 22.01 -16.23
CA MET A 32 5.69 22.61 -16.74
C MET A 32 4.71 22.99 -15.63
N ASN A 33 4.70 22.25 -14.51
CA ASN A 33 3.87 22.56 -13.33
C ASN A 33 4.41 23.76 -12.53
N ASP A 34 5.74 23.91 -12.43
CA ASP A 34 6.37 24.99 -11.67
C ASP A 34 6.43 26.31 -12.46
N ASP A 35 6.56 26.27 -13.78
CA ASP A 35 6.71 27.45 -14.66
C ASP A 35 5.74 27.36 -15.86
N SER A 36 4.46 27.64 -15.58
CA SER A 36 3.40 27.63 -16.59
C SER A 36 3.67 28.68 -17.67
N SER A 37 3.71 28.25 -18.94
CA SER A 37 3.83 29.08 -20.16
C SER A 37 5.22 29.62 -20.58
N SER A 38 6.30 29.21 -19.90
CA SER A 38 7.67 29.56 -20.34
C SER A 38 8.07 28.87 -21.65
N ASP A 39 8.73 29.60 -22.55
CA ASP A 39 9.31 28.99 -23.76
C ASP A 39 10.33 27.90 -23.42
N THR A 40 10.97 27.99 -22.25
CA THR A 40 11.89 26.96 -21.73
C THR A 40 11.17 25.64 -21.46
N SER A 41 9.98 25.69 -20.86
CA SER A 41 9.20 24.48 -20.56
C SER A 41 8.68 23.83 -21.85
N ARG A 42 8.22 24.65 -22.81
CA ARG A 42 7.79 24.19 -24.15
C ARG A 42 8.94 23.58 -24.97
N LEU A 43 10.13 24.18 -24.94
CA LEU A 43 11.34 23.64 -25.58
C LEU A 43 11.76 22.31 -24.95
N SER A 44 11.75 22.24 -23.62
CA SER A 44 12.10 21.03 -22.88
C SER A 44 11.13 19.90 -23.20
N ALA A 45 9.82 20.19 -23.23
CA ALA A 45 8.78 19.23 -23.62
C ALA A 45 8.95 18.76 -25.07
N SER A 46 9.17 19.71 -25.98
CA SER A 46 9.38 19.40 -27.40
C SER A 46 10.56 18.46 -27.58
N MET A 47 11.69 18.74 -26.92
CA MET A 47 12.89 17.91 -27.00
C MET A 47 12.65 16.51 -26.41
N ALA A 48 11.99 16.40 -25.25
CA ALA A 48 11.67 15.12 -24.63
C ALA A 48 10.75 14.26 -25.52
N LEU A 49 9.70 14.87 -26.09
CA LEU A 49 8.77 14.20 -27.00
C LEU A 49 9.44 13.78 -28.32
N ILE A 50 10.30 14.63 -28.89
CA ILE A 50 11.09 14.27 -30.08
C ILE A 50 12.00 13.07 -29.77
N ARG A 51 12.68 13.06 -28.61
CA ARG A 51 13.53 11.93 -28.20
C ARG A 51 12.72 10.66 -28.02
N PHE A 52 11.55 10.74 -27.39
CA PHE A 52 10.62 9.64 -27.22
C PHE A 52 10.20 9.05 -28.57
N VAL A 53 9.74 9.88 -29.52
CA VAL A 53 9.30 9.41 -30.84
C VAL A 53 10.45 8.80 -31.62
N ASN A 54 11.60 9.48 -31.69
CA ASN A 54 12.74 8.98 -32.45
C ASN A 54 13.24 7.65 -31.87
N GLY A 55 13.43 7.53 -30.55
CA GLY A 55 13.97 6.28 -30.02
C GLY A 55 12.98 5.11 -30.02
N LEU A 56 11.67 5.35 -30.18
CA LEU A 56 10.70 4.28 -30.49
C LEU A 56 10.72 3.87 -31.96
N LEU A 57 10.88 4.81 -32.89
CA LEU A 57 10.72 4.56 -34.33
C LEU A 57 12.03 4.25 -35.06
N ASP A 58 13.17 4.78 -34.61
CA ASP A 58 14.50 4.58 -35.20
C ASP A 58 14.88 3.10 -35.29
N PRO A 59 14.62 2.23 -34.30
CA PRO A 59 14.89 0.79 -34.43
C PRO A 59 14.10 0.14 -35.57
N GLY A 60 12.96 0.69 -35.97
CA GLY A 60 12.17 0.24 -37.12
C GLY A 60 12.69 0.73 -38.47
N GLN A 61 13.65 1.66 -38.49
CA GLN A 61 14.21 2.29 -39.69
C GLN A 61 15.45 1.55 -40.21
N GLN A 62 15.37 0.22 -40.32
CA GLN A 62 16.49 -0.64 -40.75
C GLN A 62 16.47 -0.98 -42.25
N SER A 63 15.51 -0.44 -43.00
CA SER A 63 15.35 -0.71 -44.43
C SER A 63 16.35 0.07 -45.28
N GLN A 64 16.74 -0.52 -46.43
CA GLN A 64 17.57 0.14 -47.44
C GLN A 64 16.95 1.44 -47.96
N TYR A 65 15.62 1.54 -47.93
CA TYR A 65 14.86 2.74 -48.24
C TYR A 65 14.22 3.31 -46.97
N ALA A 66 14.14 4.64 -46.90
CA ALA A 66 13.49 5.35 -45.80
C ALA A 66 12.00 4.97 -45.71
N ILE A 67 11.59 4.45 -44.55
CA ILE A 67 10.18 4.16 -44.26
C ILE A 67 9.55 5.42 -43.63
N PRO A 68 8.34 5.83 -44.05
CA PRO A 68 7.64 6.93 -43.40
C PRO A 68 7.38 6.65 -41.92
N LEU A 69 7.63 7.64 -41.05
CA LEU A 69 7.45 7.50 -39.59
C LEU A 69 6.01 7.11 -39.22
N GLN A 70 5.01 7.58 -39.97
CA GLN A 70 3.61 7.19 -39.77
C GLN A 70 3.38 5.68 -39.93
N VAL A 71 4.09 5.03 -40.86
CA VAL A 71 4.02 3.57 -41.06
C VAL A 71 4.67 2.84 -39.89
N LEU A 72 5.80 3.35 -39.38
CA LEU A 72 6.47 2.77 -38.22
C LEU A 72 5.63 2.92 -36.95
N ALA A 73 5.03 4.09 -36.72
CA ALA A 73 4.15 4.34 -35.58
C ALA A 73 2.96 3.38 -35.56
N LYS A 74 2.32 3.15 -36.72
CA LYS A 74 1.21 2.20 -36.84
C LYS A 74 1.60 0.76 -36.47
N LYS A 75 2.84 0.33 -36.75
CA LYS A 75 3.32 -1.02 -36.42
C LYS A 75 3.42 -1.27 -34.91
N ILE A 76 3.70 -0.22 -34.14
CA ILE A 76 3.84 -0.30 -32.68
C ILE A 76 2.61 0.26 -31.95
N SER A 77 1.50 0.51 -32.66
CA SER A 77 0.30 1.14 -32.10
C SER A 77 0.57 2.49 -31.41
N LEU A 78 1.54 3.26 -31.92
CA LEU A 78 1.79 4.63 -31.48
C LEU A 78 0.82 5.58 -32.19
N PRO A 79 0.03 6.39 -31.45
CA PRO A 79 -0.87 7.38 -32.04
C PRO A 79 -0.17 8.36 -33.01
N SER A 80 -0.81 8.66 -34.15
CA SER A 80 -0.24 9.51 -35.20
C SER A 80 0.09 10.93 -34.72
N VAL A 81 -0.64 11.41 -33.71
CA VAL A 81 -0.43 12.72 -33.07
C VAL A 81 1.01 12.91 -32.60
N PHE A 82 1.72 11.85 -32.18
CA PHE A 82 3.12 11.96 -31.77
C PHE A 82 4.06 12.17 -32.95
N VAL A 83 3.79 11.55 -34.09
CA VAL A 83 4.56 11.75 -35.32
C VAL A 83 4.31 13.16 -35.88
N GLU A 84 3.05 13.61 -35.85
CA GLU A 84 2.65 14.97 -36.22
C GLU A 84 3.31 16.01 -35.31
N PHE A 85 3.26 15.80 -33.99
CA PHE A 85 3.92 16.66 -33.01
C PHE A 85 5.42 16.75 -33.27
N ARG A 86 6.08 15.61 -33.52
CA ARG A 86 7.52 15.58 -33.84
C ARG A 86 7.82 16.32 -35.14
N HIS A 87 6.96 16.25 -36.15
CA HIS A 87 7.12 17.02 -37.38
C HIS A 87 7.00 18.53 -37.11
N ALA A 88 5.92 18.95 -36.45
CA ALA A 88 5.68 20.34 -36.11
C ALA A 88 6.83 20.95 -35.29
N ALA A 89 7.24 20.27 -34.21
CA ALA A 89 8.28 20.75 -33.31
C ALA A 89 9.69 20.80 -33.93
N THR A 90 9.93 20.12 -35.06
CA THR A 90 11.25 20.11 -35.73
C THR A 90 11.32 20.98 -36.97
N HIS A 91 10.23 21.12 -37.70
CA HIS A 91 10.24 21.76 -39.03
C HIS A 91 9.28 22.95 -39.16
N GLU A 92 8.26 23.04 -38.31
CA GLU A 92 7.27 24.12 -38.36
C GLU A 92 7.53 25.11 -37.22
N GLY A 93 6.55 25.34 -36.36
CA GLY A 93 6.65 26.16 -35.16
C GLY A 93 6.55 25.32 -33.89
N MET A 94 7.09 25.86 -32.80
CA MET A 94 7.00 25.23 -31.49
C MET A 94 5.53 25.03 -31.08
N PRO A 95 5.10 23.81 -30.71
CA PRO A 95 3.73 23.55 -30.28
C PRO A 95 3.31 24.43 -29.09
N SER A 96 1.99 24.62 -28.94
CA SER A 96 1.44 25.35 -27.80
C SER A 96 1.72 24.62 -26.49
N PHE A 97 1.73 25.35 -25.38
CA PHE A 97 1.92 24.77 -24.05
C PHE A 97 0.92 23.63 -23.78
N GLU A 98 -0.37 23.85 -24.06
CA GLU A 98 -1.42 22.83 -23.90
C GLU A 98 -1.17 21.57 -24.74
N MET A 99 -0.65 21.73 -25.97
CA MET A 99 -0.32 20.60 -26.83
C MET A 99 0.88 19.82 -26.28
N CYS A 100 1.91 20.53 -25.79
CA CYS A 100 3.06 19.93 -25.12
C CYS A 100 2.62 19.13 -23.88
N GLU A 101 1.73 19.68 -23.07
CA GLU A 101 1.23 19.05 -21.85
C GLU A 101 0.45 17.77 -22.17
N ARG A 102 -0.55 17.87 -23.06
CA ARG A 102 -1.35 16.71 -23.49
C ARG A 102 -0.48 15.62 -24.11
N CYS A 103 0.46 15.98 -24.97
CA CYS A 103 1.35 15.00 -25.58
C CYS A 103 2.30 14.38 -24.55
N THR A 104 2.78 15.14 -23.57
CA THR A 104 3.64 14.60 -22.50
C THR A 104 2.88 13.57 -21.66
N LEU A 105 1.65 13.89 -21.24
CA LEU A 105 0.79 12.97 -20.50
C LEU A 105 0.43 11.73 -21.33
N GLY A 106 0.02 11.92 -22.59
CA GLY A 106 -0.30 10.81 -23.49
C GLY A 106 0.90 9.91 -23.78
N ALA A 107 2.12 10.46 -23.86
CA ALA A 107 3.34 9.67 -24.04
C ALA A 107 3.66 8.83 -22.79
N LEU A 108 3.46 9.39 -21.59
CA LEU A 108 3.59 8.66 -20.33
C LEU A 108 2.56 7.52 -20.22
N GLU A 109 1.30 7.78 -20.58
CA GLU A 109 0.23 6.77 -20.60
C GLU A 109 0.54 5.65 -21.61
N TRP A 110 1.02 6.01 -22.79
CA TRP A 110 1.41 5.02 -23.80
C TRP A 110 2.58 4.16 -23.31
N LEU A 111 3.62 4.77 -22.71
CA LEU A 111 4.75 4.04 -22.11
C LEU A 111 4.30 3.14 -20.96
N TYR A 112 3.37 3.59 -20.13
CA TYR A 112 2.82 2.77 -19.05
C TYR A 112 2.15 1.51 -19.64
N SER A 113 1.26 1.70 -20.61
CA SER A 113 0.47 0.62 -21.19
C SER A 113 1.29 -0.38 -22.02
N HIS A 114 2.35 0.06 -22.70
CA HIS A 114 3.11 -0.75 -23.68
C HIS A 114 4.49 -1.20 -23.19
N TYR A 115 4.93 -0.74 -22.01
CA TYR A 115 6.23 -1.12 -21.46
C TYR A 115 6.16 -1.44 -19.97
N TRP A 116 5.54 -0.57 -19.16
CA TRP A 116 5.54 -0.78 -17.71
C TRP A 116 4.54 -1.83 -17.25
N ASN A 117 3.35 -1.94 -17.85
CA ASN A 117 2.38 -2.99 -17.53
C ASN A 117 2.97 -4.41 -17.71
N ASP A 118 3.76 -4.61 -18.78
CA ASP A 118 4.41 -5.89 -19.03
C ASP A 118 5.54 -6.20 -18.02
N ILE A 119 6.13 -5.17 -17.42
CA ILE A 119 7.13 -5.31 -16.36
C ILE A 119 6.45 -5.54 -15.01
N GLU A 120 5.40 -4.78 -14.72
CA GLU A 120 4.56 -4.92 -13.53
C GLU A 120 4.00 -6.33 -13.46
N ALA A 121 3.40 -6.85 -14.54
CA ALA A 121 2.94 -8.23 -14.63
C ALA A 121 4.04 -9.29 -14.47
N LYS A 122 5.32 -8.97 -14.72
CA LYS A 122 6.45 -9.88 -14.49
C LYS A 122 7.01 -9.80 -13.07
N ILE A 123 6.81 -8.67 -12.38
CA ILE A 123 7.25 -8.45 -11.00
C ILE A 123 6.17 -8.93 -10.01
N ASP A 124 4.90 -8.67 -10.31
CA ASP A 124 3.73 -8.98 -9.48
C ASP A 124 3.52 -10.50 -9.26
N VAL A 125 3.95 -11.32 -10.23
CA VAL A 125 3.86 -12.80 -10.11
C VAL A 125 4.90 -13.38 -9.13
N GLY A 126 5.90 -12.60 -8.70
CA GLY A 126 7.03 -13.09 -7.89
C GLY A 126 6.99 -12.74 -6.40
N ASP A 127 6.55 -11.53 -6.05
CA ASP A 127 6.73 -10.98 -4.68
C ASP A 127 5.44 -10.97 -3.85
N ASP A 128 4.26 -10.86 -4.47
CA ASP A 128 3.01 -10.62 -3.73
C ASP A 128 2.46 -11.88 -3.04
N GLU A 129 2.53 -13.07 -3.67
CA GLU A 129 2.05 -14.30 -3.02
C GLU A 129 2.90 -14.68 -1.81
N ALA A 130 4.22 -14.56 -1.92
CA ALA A 130 5.14 -14.92 -0.86
C ALA A 130 5.07 -13.93 0.31
N GLU A 131 4.92 -12.63 0.02
CA GLU A 131 4.77 -11.61 1.05
C GLU A 131 3.40 -11.68 1.74
N GLN A 132 2.32 -11.86 0.98
CA GLN A 132 0.99 -12.07 1.55
C GLN A 132 0.94 -13.33 2.42
N GLU A 133 1.59 -14.42 2.02
CA GLU A 133 1.67 -15.63 2.83
C GLU A 133 2.52 -15.42 4.10
N ARG A 134 3.62 -14.67 4.02
CA ARG A 134 4.40 -14.27 5.20
C ARG A 134 3.58 -13.42 6.17
N LEU A 135 2.86 -12.42 5.68
CA LEU A 135 2.01 -11.56 6.49
C LEU A 135 0.87 -12.36 7.16
N LYS A 136 0.19 -13.24 6.41
CA LYS A 136 -0.83 -14.16 6.96
C LYS A 136 -0.26 -15.10 8.02
N GLN A 137 0.97 -15.59 7.83
CA GLN A 137 1.62 -16.46 8.82
C GLN A 137 2.00 -15.71 10.09
N VAL A 138 2.49 -14.47 9.98
CA VAL A 138 2.77 -13.60 11.13
C VAL A 138 1.48 -13.34 11.91
N GLU A 139 0.42 -12.91 11.22
CA GLU A 139 -0.90 -12.66 11.82
C GLU A 139 -1.44 -13.92 12.51
N LYS A 140 -1.43 -15.07 11.83
CA LYS A 140 -1.87 -16.35 12.40
C LYS A 140 -1.09 -16.73 13.66
N LYS A 141 0.23 -16.56 13.67
CA LYS A 141 1.08 -16.87 14.82
C LYS A 141 0.76 -15.97 16.02
N GLU A 142 0.42 -14.71 15.77
CA GLU A 142 -0.01 -13.78 16.82
C GLU A 142 -1.41 -14.12 17.34
N VAL A 143 -2.36 -14.44 16.46
CA VAL A 143 -3.71 -14.94 16.84
C VAL A 143 -3.59 -16.18 17.74
N ASP A 144 -2.75 -17.14 17.39
CA ASP A 144 -2.55 -18.36 18.17
C ASP A 144 -1.99 -18.08 19.58
N GLN A 145 -1.11 -17.09 19.71
CA GLN A 145 -0.62 -16.61 21.01
C GLN A 145 -1.75 -15.97 21.83
N LEU A 146 -2.55 -15.09 21.23
CA LEU A 146 -3.70 -14.46 21.88
C LEU A 146 -4.74 -15.50 22.33
N VAL A 147 -5.05 -16.48 21.47
CA VAL A 147 -5.92 -17.60 21.80
C VAL A 147 -5.41 -18.37 23.00
N THR A 148 -4.09 -18.56 23.11
CA THR A 148 -3.45 -19.25 24.23
C THR A 148 -3.53 -18.44 25.53
N LEU A 149 -3.30 -17.13 25.46
CA LEU A 149 -3.45 -16.21 26.60
C LEU A 149 -4.89 -16.19 27.12
N TRP A 150 -5.88 -16.10 26.22
CA TRP A 150 -7.30 -16.14 26.60
C TRP A 150 -7.70 -17.49 27.21
N LYS A 151 -7.14 -18.60 26.74
CA LYS A 151 -7.33 -19.93 27.37
C LYS A 151 -6.76 -19.97 28.79
N GLN A 152 -5.57 -19.40 29.00
CA GLN A 152 -4.93 -19.30 30.31
C GLN A 152 -5.76 -18.43 31.26
N TYR A 153 -6.16 -17.23 30.83
CA TYR A 153 -7.04 -16.33 31.59
C TYR A 153 -8.31 -17.06 32.05
N ARG A 154 -9.01 -17.72 31.13
CA ARG A 154 -10.23 -18.47 31.43
C ARG A 154 -9.98 -19.61 32.41
N ARG A 155 -8.85 -20.31 32.29
CA ARG A 155 -8.47 -21.41 33.20
C ARG A 155 -8.26 -20.89 34.62
N VAL A 156 -7.49 -19.81 34.77
CA VAL A 156 -7.22 -19.19 36.07
C VAL A 156 -8.52 -18.71 36.71
N ARG A 157 -9.38 -18.00 35.96
CA ARG A 157 -10.65 -17.49 36.48
C ARG A 157 -11.70 -18.56 36.78
N ARG A 158 -11.69 -19.69 36.07
CA ARG A 158 -12.61 -20.81 36.36
C ARG A 158 -12.27 -21.57 37.64
N ARG A 159 -11.04 -21.50 38.12
CA ARG A 159 -10.66 -22.14 39.40
C ARG A 159 -11.42 -21.52 40.57
N ASP A 160 -11.62 -20.22 40.54
CA ASP A 160 -12.42 -19.50 41.52
C ASP A 160 -13.11 -18.28 40.89
N ILE A 161 -14.31 -18.50 40.36
CA ILE A 161 -15.05 -17.48 39.61
C ILE A 161 -15.61 -16.37 40.49
N ASN A 162 -15.78 -16.63 41.79
CA ASN A 162 -16.36 -15.70 42.75
C ASN A 162 -15.29 -14.86 43.47
N LYS A 163 -14.02 -15.28 43.43
CA LYS A 163 -12.92 -14.52 44.02
C LYS A 163 -12.68 -13.20 43.26
N VAL A 164 -12.74 -12.11 43.99
CA VAL A 164 -12.34 -10.78 43.52
C VAL A 164 -10.82 -10.66 43.70
N VAL A 165 -10.09 -10.62 42.59
CA VAL A 165 -8.61 -10.49 42.60
C VAL A 165 -8.28 -9.00 42.53
N LYS A 166 -7.71 -8.45 43.60
CA LYS A 166 -7.31 -7.03 43.67
C LYS A 166 -5.91 -6.82 43.08
N PRO A 167 -5.58 -5.62 42.56
CA PRO A 167 -4.21 -5.29 42.16
C PRO A 167 -3.23 -5.53 43.32
N GLY A 168 -2.16 -6.29 43.07
CA GLY A 168 -1.18 -6.67 44.09
C GLY A 168 -1.53 -7.90 44.95
N ASP A 169 -2.52 -8.70 44.56
CA ASP A 169 -2.82 -9.99 45.22
C ASP A 169 -1.63 -10.97 45.08
N THR A 170 -0.97 -11.26 46.21
CA THR A 170 0.21 -12.13 46.29
C THR A 170 -0.11 -13.63 46.29
N THR A 171 -1.40 -14.00 46.37
CA THR A 171 -1.82 -15.39 46.26
C THR A 171 -1.41 -15.99 44.92
N GLU A 172 -1.24 -17.32 44.87
CA GLU A 172 -0.84 -18.03 43.65
C GLU A 172 -1.80 -17.73 42.47
N ILE A 173 -3.11 -17.76 42.73
CA ILE A 173 -4.15 -17.41 41.74
C ILE A 173 -4.06 -15.92 41.35
N GLY A 174 -3.76 -15.04 42.29
CA GLY A 174 -3.63 -13.60 42.03
C GLY A 174 -2.44 -13.27 41.12
N ARG A 175 -1.29 -13.90 41.36
CA ARG A 175 -0.08 -13.75 40.54
C ARG A 175 -0.28 -14.30 39.13
N GLU A 176 -0.88 -15.48 38.99
CA GLU A 176 -1.21 -16.03 37.67
C GLU A 176 -2.22 -15.17 36.91
N TYR A 177 -3.23 -14.64 37.60
CA TYR A 177 -4.23 -13.75 37.02
C TYR A 177 -3.60 -12.46 36.51
N TRP A 178 -2.90 -11.71 37.37
CA TRP A 178 -2.29 -10.44 37.00
C TRP A 178 -1.17 -10.60 35.97
N GLY A 179 -0.42 -11.71 36.01
CA GLY A 179 0.53 -12.04 34.96
C GLY A 179 -0.13 -12.15 33.58
N CYS A 180 -1.29 -12.80 33.48
CA CYS A 180 -2.06 -12.85 32.23
C CYS A 180 -2.63 -11.48 31.84
N VAL A 181 -3.18 -10.74 32.80
CA VAL A 181 -3.81 -9.43 32.56
C VAL A 181 -2.80 -8.41 32.06
N HIS A 182 -1.60 -8.32 32.64
CA HIS A 182 -0.58 -7.37 32.17
C HIS A 182 -0.06 -7.69 30.76
N VAL A 183 0.03 -8.97 30.40
CA VAL A 183 0.40 -9.37 29.03
C VAL A 183 -0.70 -9.01 28.03
N LEU A 184 -1.97 -9.16 28.43
CA LEU A 184 -3.11 -8.70 27.62
C LEU A 184 -3.12 -7.17 27.51
N GLU A 185 -2.89 -6.46 28.62
CA GLU A 185 -2.83 -4.99 28.67
C GLU A 185 -1.73 -4.44 27.77
N SER A 186 -0.52 -5.02 27.80
CA SER A 186 0.58 -4.58 26.92
C SER A 186 0.30 -4.83 25.44
N LYS A 187 -0.63 -5.73 25.11
CA LYS A 187 -1.06 -6.04 23.74
C LYS A 187 -2.28 -5.23 23.30
N MET A 188 -2.94 -4.54 24.25
CA MET A 188 -4.15 -3.73 24.04
C MET A 188 -3.87 -2.21 23.99
N THR A 189 -2.60 -1.77 24.04
CA THR A 189 -2.23 -0.36 23.92
C THR A 189 -2.26 0.13 22.46
N HIS A 190 -2.67 1.39 22.27
CA HIS A 190 -3.06 2.02 20.99
C HIS A 190 -1.98 2.12 19.91
N GLU A 191 -0.73 1.77 20.19
CA GLU A 191 0.35 1.89 19.20
C GLU A 191 0.27 0.84 18.08
N ASN A 192 -0.58 -0.19 18.23
CA ASN A 192 -0.77 -1.19 17.18
C ASN A 192 -2.25 -1.54 16.96
N GLU A 193 -2.63 -1.82 15.71
CA GLU A 193 -3.99 -2.29 15.33
C GLU A 193 -4.40 -3.61 16.01
N TRP A 194 -3.49 -4.26 16.74
CA TRP A 194 -3.69 -5.52 17.46
C TRP A 194 -4.78 -5.49 18.54
N TRP A 195 -5.12 -4.32 19.09
CA TRP A 195 -6.23 -4.22 20.07
C TRP A 195 -7.55 -4.72 19.45
N LYS A 196 -7.79 -4.48 18.15
CA LYS A 196 -8.96 -5.00 17.42
C LYS A 196 -8.94 -6.53 17.35
N LEU A 197 -7.77 -7.13 17.11
CA LEU A 197 -7.64 -8.59 17.03
C LEU A 197 -7.78 -9.27 18.40
N THR A 198 -7.22 -8.68 19.46
CA THR A 198 -7.43 -9.16 20.84
C THR A 198 -8.92 -9.16 21.19
N TYR A 199 -9.65 -8.18 20.68
CA TYR A 199 -11.07 -8.00 20.87
C TYR A 199 -11.91 -9.02 20.08
N GLU A 200 -11.64 -9.19 18.79
CA GLU A 200 -12.33 -10.19 17.96
C GLU A 200 -12.19 -11.60 18.56
N VAL A 201 -10.98 -11.96 19.02
CA VAL A 201 -10.74 -13.26 19.68
C VAL A 201 -11.55 -13.38 20.98
N MET A 202 -11.70 -12.29 21.74
CA MET A 202 -12.52 -12.27 22.96
C MET A 202 -14.01 -12.46 22.63
N VAL A 203 -14.55 -11.70 21.68
CA VAL A 203 -15.95 -11.77 21.25
C VAL A 203 -16.29 -13.15 20.71
N GLN A 204 -15.48 -13.69 19.78
CA GLN A 204 -15.67 -15.04 19.27
C GLN A 204 -15.72 -16.08 20.39
N ARG A 205 -14.95 -15.90 21.46
CA ARG A 205 -14.96 -16.81 22.61
C ARG A 205 -16.19 -16.66 23.50
N ILE A 206 -16.71 -15.44 23.64
CA ILE A 206 -17.96 -15.15 24.35
C ILE A 206 -19.15 -15.73 23.57
N SER A 207 -19.24 -15.43 22.27
CA SER A 207 -20.31 -15.89 21.38
C SER A 207 -20.32 -17.42 21.19
N SER A 208 -19.15 -18.06 21.19
CA SER A 208 -19.05 -19.54 21.11
C SER A 208 -19.20 -20.27 22.45
N ALA A 209 -19.33 -19.56 23.58
CA ALA A 209 -19.42 -20.20 24.89
C ALA A 209 -20.85 -20.70 25.18
N LYS A 210 -20.99 -22.00 25.43
CA LYS A 210 -22.18 -22.60 26.05
C LYS A 210 -22.26 -22.28 27.56
N ALA A 211 -22.24 -21.02 27.93
CA ALA A 211 -22.30 -20.53 29.32
C ALA A 211 -23.41 -19.49 29.46
N SER A 212 -24.02 -19.37 30.65
CA SER A 212 -25.03 -18.34 30.87
C SER A 212 -24.39 -16.94 30.86
N PHE A 213 -25.16 -15.92 30.49
CA PHE A 213 -24.71 -14.52 30.52
C PHE A 213 -24.11 -14.13 31.88
N GLU A 214 -24.70 -14.61 32.98
CA GLU A 214 -24.22 -14.35 34.33
C GLU A 214 -22.84 -14.98 34.61
N GLN A 215 -22.57 -16.17 34.06
CA GLN A 215 -21.26 -16.82 34.14
C GLN A 215 -20.21 -16.10 33.29
N LEU A 216 -20.59 -15.62 32.11
CA LEU A 216 -19.72 -14.84 31.22
C LEU A 216 -19.40 -13.48 31.84
N LYS A 217 -20.39 -12.83 32.43
CA LYS A 217 -20.22 -11.58 33.18
C LYS A 217 -19.20 -11.76 34.30
N LYS A 218 -19.39 -12.72 35.21
CA LYS A 218 -18.41 -12.97 36.31
C LYS A 218 -17.00 -13.32 35.82
N LEU A 219 -16.90 -13.91 34.63
CA LEU A 219 -15.63 -14.31 34.05
C LEU A 219 -14.83 -13.12 33.51
N TYR A 220 -15.47 -12.18 32.82
CA TYR A 220 -14.81 -11.10 32.09
C TYR A 220 -14.98 -9.69 32.71
N GLU A 221 -15.99 -9.48 33.56
CA GLU A 221 -16.28 -8.20 34.22
C GLU A 221 -15.07 -7.61 34.97
N PRO A 222 -14.24 -8.37 35.70
CA PRO A 222 -13.07 -7.79 36.37
C PRO A 222 -12.01 -7.26 35.40
N LEU A 223 -11.83 -7.92 34.25
CA LEU A 223 -10.91 -7.46 33.21
C LEU A 223 -11.48 -6.24 32.50
N ILE A 224 -12.76 -6.27 32.14
CA ILE A 224 -13.44 -5.14 31.48
C ILE A 224 -13.41 -3.91 32.39
N ASN A 225 -13.71 -4.06 33.69
CA ASN A 225 -13.66 -2.95 34.64
C ASN A 225 -12.26 -2.39 34.81
N TYR A 226 -11.23 -3.26 34.80
CA TYR A 226 -9.83 -2.84 34.84
C TYR A 226 -9.42 -2.10 33.55
N SER A 227 -9.80 -2.64 32.39
CA SER A 227 -9.61 -2.01 31.09
C SER A 227 -10.30 -0.65 31.02
N ILE A 228 -11.54 -0.51 31.50
CA ILE A 228 -12.28 0.76 31.57
C ILE A 228 -11.56 1.80 32.44
N SER A 229 -10.90 1.37 33.52
CA SER A 229 -10.17 2.30 34.40
C SER A 229 -8.82 2.77 33.84
N ASN A 230 -8.23 2.04 32.89
CA ASN A 230 -6.87 2.26 32.40
C ASN A 230 -6.75 2.57 30.89
N LEU A 231 -7.73 2.17 30.07
CA LEU A 231 -7.77 2.38 28.61
C LEU A 231 -8.79 3.47 28.27
N GLN A 232 -8.45 4.34 27.31
CA GLN A 232 -9.25 5.52 26.93
C GLN A 232 -10.62 5.15 26.28
N ASP A 233 -11.52 6.13 26.22
CA ASP A 233 -12.94 6.05 25.85
C ASP A 233 -13.28 5.24 24.57
N GLU A 234 -12.34 5.14 23.61
CA GLU A 234 -12.53 4.38 22.37
C GLU A 234 -12.73 2.86 22.60
N PHE A 235 -12.16 2.29 23.68
CA PHE A 235 -12.35 0.89 24.06
C PHE A 235 -13.83 0.56 24.34
N ILE A 236 -14.50 1.45 25.08
CA ILE A 236 -15.90 1.27 25.47
C ILE A 236 -16.81 1.43 24.25
N ILE A 237 -16.51 2.40 23.39
CA ILE A 237 -17.27 2.66 22.16
C ILE A 237 -17.20 1.45 21.22
N SER A 238 -16.00 0.90 20.98
CA SER A 238 -15.83 -0.27 20.11
C SER A 238 -16.45 -1.56 20.69
N LEU A 239 -16.37 -1.73 22.01
CA LEU A 239 -17.03 -2.83 22.72
C LEU A 239 -18.55 -2.78 22.53
N ILE A 240 -19.16 -1.60 22.71
CA ILE A 240 -20.60 -1.41 22.54
C ILE A 240 -21.00 -1.62 21.08
N ASP A 241 -20.27 -1.04 20.13
CA ASP A 241 -20.58 -1.12 18.70
C ASP A 241 -20.65 -2.56 18.19
N THR A 242 -19.73 -3.42 18.62
CA THR A 242 -19.71 -4.81 18.13
C THR A 242 -20.74 -5.68 18.85
N PHE A 243 -20.99 -5.46 20.15
CA PHE A 243 -22.09 -6.13 20.83
C PHE A 243 -23.45 -5.75 20.23
N VAL A 244 -23.60 -4.52 19.74
CA VAL A 244 -24.81 -4.07 19.04
C VAL A 244 -24.91 -4.71 17.64
N ARG A 245 -23.80 -4.87 16.92
CA ARG A 245 -23.77 -5.50 15.58
C ARG A 245 -24.02 -7.01 15.57
N ASP A 246 -23.62 -7.74 16.61
CA ASP A 246 -23.76 -9.21 16.67
C ASP A 246 -25.09 -9.67 17.32
N VAL A 247 -25.84 -8.77 17.95
CA VAL A 247 -27.08 -9.09 18.70
C VAL A 247 -28.35 -8.54 18.02
N LEU A 248 -28.24 -7.61 17.08
CA LEU A 248 -29.33 -7.11 16.22
C LEU A 248 -29.17 -7.60 14.78
#